data_AF-A0A919MQA0-F1
#
_entry.id   AF-A0A919MQA0-F1
#
_cell.length_a   1.000
_cell.length_b   1.000
_cell.length_c   1.000
_cell.angle_alpha   90.00
_cell.angle_beta   90.00
_cell.angle_gamma   90.00
#
_symmetry.space_group_name_H-M   'P 1'
#
loop_
_entity.id
_entity.type
_entity.pdbx_description
1 polymer ?
#
loop_
_entity_poly.entity_id
_entity_poly.type
_entity_poly.pdbx_seq_one_letter_code
_entity_poly.pdbx_strand_id
1 'polypeptide(L)'
;MVEAVADLTDGIGPDVMIEAVGSIPTYEDSMAAVRRGGKVLAYGAAPMDRSISLRPFDVYAKELTIVASYAGTYDTWAAGDRTALGWHVRPEPHRRLGAAARRSGGRDPRPRARQEHGQGPHSGMKERHQGLVGERHDG
;
A
#
# COMPACT_ATOMS: atom_id res chain seq x y z
N MET A 1 -20.19 1.34 5.89
CA MET A 1 -19.57 2.67 5.68
C MET A 1 -20.05 3.33 4.40
N VAL A 2 -20.26 2.56 3.33
CA VAL A 2 -20.57 3.04 1.97
C VAL A 2 -21.76 4.01 1.90
N GLU A 3 -22.89 3.70 2.54
CA GLU A 3 -24.09 4.57 2.50
C GLU A 3 -23.80 5.97 3.08
N ALA A 4 -23.16 6.03 4.25
CA ALA A 4 -22.79 7.31 4.86
C ALA A 4 -21.83 8.13 3.98
N VAL A 5 -20.92 7.47 3.26
CA VAL A 5 -20.03 8.15 2.30
C VAL A 5 -20.83 8.66 1.10
N ALA A 6 -21.76 7.86 0.57
CA ALA A 6 -22.63 8.27 -0.52
C ALA A 6 -23.46 9.51 -0.12
N ASP A 7 -24.07 9.51 1.07
CA ASP A 7 -24.86 10.63 1.58
C ASP A 7 -24.03 11.92 1.70
N LEU A 8 -22.78 11.82 2.13
CA LEU A 8 -21.87 12.96 2.27
C LEU A 8 -21.27 13.45 0.94
N THR A 9 -21.41 12.67 -0.14
CA THR A 9 -20.76 12.93 -1.43
C THR A 9 -21.75 12.94 -2.60
N ASP A 10 -23.05 13.13 -2.31
CA ASP A 10 -24.12 13.12 -3.31
C ASP A 10 -24.10 11.87 -4.22
N GLY A 11 -23.73 10.72 -3.64
CA GLY A 11 -23.61 9.44 -4.33
C GLY A 11 -22.37 9.29 -5.23
N ILE A 12 -21.46 10.27 -5.26
CA ILE A 12 -20.29 10.27 -6.16
C ILE A 12 -19.15 9.42 -5.59
N GLY A 13 -18.93 9.50 -4.28
CA GLY A 13 -17.75 8.95 -3.61
C GLY A 13 -16.52 9.87 -3.67
N PRO A 14 -15.54 9.67 -2.78
CA PRO A 14 -14.34 10.51 -2.71
C PRO A 14 -13.37 10.25 -3.87
N ASP A 15 -12.61 11.28 -4.25
CA ASP A 15 -11.46 11.15 -5.16
C ASP A 15 -10.38 10.23 -4.61
N VAL A 16 -10.14 10.32 -3.30
CA VAL A 16 -9.10 9.58 -2.57
C VAL A 16 -9.70 9.02 -1.29
N MET A 17 -9.51 7.72 -1.09
CA MET A 17 -9.86 7.00 0.13
C MET A 17 -8.58 6.59 0.86
N ILE A 18 -8.47 6.89 2.16
CA ILE A 18 -7.35 6.45 2.99
C ILE A 18 -7.84 5.29 3.84
N GLU A 19 -7.41 4.08 3.51
CA GLU A 19 -7.69 2.91 4.34
C GLU A 19 -6.61 2.74 5.40
N ALA A 20 -6.91 3.18 6.62
CA ALA A 20 -6.02 3.15 7.78
C ALA A 20 -6.39 2.07 8.80
N VAL A 21 -7.55 1.41 8.67
CA VAL A 21 -8.05 0.45 9.68
C VAL A 21 -7.38 -0.91 9.52
N GLY A 22 -7.31 -1.43 8.30
CA GLY A 22 -6.66 -2.72 8.04
C GLY A 22 -7.58 -3.93 8.24
N SER A 23 -8.90 -3.75 8.23
CA SER A 23 -9.83 -4.89 8.29
C SER A 23 -10.34 -5.24 6.90
N ILE A 24 -10.67 -6.51 6.65
CA ILE A 24 -11.22 -6.92 5.35
C ILE A 24 -12.49 -6.13 4.97
N PRO A 25 -13.47 -5.94 5.88
CA PRO A 25 -14.65 -5.13 5.56
C PRO A 25 -14.32 -3.67 5.20
N THR A 26 -13.36 -3.04 5.90
CA THR A 26 -13.00 -1.64 5.64
C THR A 26 -12.24 -1.47 4.33
N TYR A 27 -11.42 -2.46 3.95
CA TYR A 27 -10.81 -2.50 2.62
C TYR A 27 -11.86 -2.64 1.51
N GLU A 28 -12.78 -3.59 1.63
CA GLU A 28 -13.83 -3.83 0.64
C GLU A 28 -14.75 -2.61 0.51
N ASP A 29 -15.22 -2.05 1.64
CA ASP A 29 -16.01 -0.83 1.66
C ASP A 29 -15.22 0.36 1.06
N SER A 30 -13.90 0.46 1.27
CA SER A 30 -13.07 1.53 0.69
C SER A 30 -13.02 1.45 -0.84
N MET A 31 -12.86 0.24 -1.39
CA MET A 31 -12.87 0.03 -2.85
C MET A 31 -14.26 0.20 -3.45
N ALA A 32 -15.31 -0.12 -2.68
CA ALA A 32 -16.69 0.09 -3.08
C ALA A 32 -17.11 1.57 -3.05
N ALA A 33 -16.68 2.34 -2.04
CA ALA A 33 -17.10 3.73 -1.84
C ALA A 33 -16.35 4.75 -2.71
N VAL A 34 -15.09 4.49 -3.06
CA VAL A 34 -14.31 5.43 -3.90
C VAL A 34 -14.93 5.59 -5.29
N ARG A 35 -14.88 6.82 -5.82
CA ARG A 35 -15.44 7.14 -7.14
C ARG A 35 -14.71 6.43 -8.28
N ARG A 36 -15.36 6.37 -9.45
CA ARG A 36 -14.67 5.99 -10.71
C ARG A 36 -13.52 6.98 -10.99
N GLY A 37 -12.35 6.47 -11.35
CA GLY A 37 -11.08 7.18 -11.52
C GLY A 37 -10.39 7.53 -10.20
N GLY A 38 -10.95 7.09 -9.07
CA GLY A 38 -10.44 7.40 -7.73
C GLY A 38 -9.30 6.50 -7.27
N LYS A 39 -8.73 6.86 -6.11
CA LYS A 39 -7.56 6.19 -5.54
C LYS A 39 -7.84 5.69 -4.13
N VAL A 40 -7.36 4.49 -3.81
CA VAL A 40 -7.36 3.96 -2.45
C VAL A 40 -5.92 3.83 -1.97
N LEU A 41 -5.58 4.51 -0.87
CA LEU A 41 -4.32 4.35 -0.16
C LEU A 41 -4.48 3.25 0.90
N ALA A 42 -3.84 2.12 0.67
CA ALA A 42 -3.71 1.02 1.63
C ALA A 42 -2.60 1.36 2.63
N TYR A 43 -2.98 1.84 3.82
CA TYR A 43 -2.07 2.19 4.92
C TYR A 43 -2.23 1.25 6.13
N GLY A 44 -3.47 0.87 6.47
CA GLY A 44 -3.76 -0.06 7.54
C GLY A 44 -3.40 -1.50 7.14
N ALA A 45 -2.58 -2.16 7.95
CA ALA A 45 -2.14 -3.53 7.64
C ALA A 45 -3.25 -4.55 7.89
N ALA A 46 -3.69 -5.25 6.85
CA ALA A 46 -4.55 -6.42 6.99
C ALA A 46 -3.82 -7.62 7.59
N PRO A 47 -4.53 -8.55 8.28
CA PRO A 47 -3.93 -9.82 8.69
C PRO A 47 -3.37 -10.59 7.48
N MET A 48 -2.19 -11.19 7.63
CA MET A 48 -1.46 -11.83 6.52
C MET A 48 -2.17 -13.03 5.90
N ASP A 49 -3.07 -13.67 6.66
CA ASP A 49 -3.84 -14.85 6.28
C ASP A 49 -5.24 -14.52 5.74
N ARG A 50 -5.52 -13.24 5.50
CA ARG A 50 -6.82 -12.77 5.04
C ARG A 50 -6.71 -12.09 3.68
N SER A 51 -7.74 -12.27 2.88
CA SER A 51 -7.88 -11.67 1.56
C SER A 51 -9.17 -10.87 1.48
N ILE A 52 -9.17 -9.90 0.58
CA ILE A 52 -10.36 -9.18 0.13
C ILE A 52 -10.93 -9.87 -1.11
N SER A 53 -12.23 -9.74 -1.32
CA SER A 53 -12.87 -10.07 -2.59
C SER A 53 -12.91 -8.83 -3.48
N LEU A 54 -12.13 -8.85 -4.57
CA LEU A 54 -12.12 -7.77 -5.56
C LEU A 54 -12.27 -8.36 -6.96
N ARG A 55 -13.35 -8.01 -7.65
CA ARG A 55 -13.57 -8.46 -9.02
C ARG A 55 -12.67 -7.64 -9.95
N PRO A 56 -11.85 -8.26 -10.82
CA PRO A 56 -11.01 -7.52 -11.76
C PRO A 56 -11.80 -6.57 -12.66
N PHE A 57 -13.05 -6.92 -13.01
CA PHE A 57 -13.92 -6.03 -13.78
C PHE A 57 -14.30 -4.76 -13.02
N ASP A 58 -14.44 -4.80 -11.69
CA ASP A 58 -14.73 -3.58 -10.91
C ASP A 58 -13.53 -2.63 -10.93
N VAL A 59 -12.31 -3.18 -10.90
CA VAL A 59 -11.07 -2.40 -11.05
C VAL A 59 -11.04 -1.70 -12.41
N TYR A 60 -11.34 -2.44 -13.47
CA TYR A 60 -11.43 -1.90 -14.84
C TYR A 60 -12.53 -0.85 -14.97
N ALA A 61 -13.77 -1.19 -14.61
CA ALA A 61 -14.94 -0.33 -14.78
C ALA A 61 -14.86 0.95 -13.93
N LYS A 62 -14.20 0.88 -12.77
CA LYS A 62 -13.93 2.04 -11.94
C LYS A 62 -12.65 2.76 -12.32
N GLU A 63 -11.81 2.28 -13.22
CA GLU A 63 -10.45 2.82 -13.43
C GLU A 63 -9.70 3.00 -12.09
N LEU A 64 -9.86 2.02 -11.19
CA LEU A 64 -9.44 2.12 -9.79
C LEU A 64 -7.92 2.08 -9.66
N THR A 65 -7.34 3.05 -8.94
CA THR A 65 -5.93 2.99 -8.52
C THR A 65 -5.82 2.53 -7.06
N ILE A 66 -5.01 1.51 -6.79
CA ILE A 66 -4.68 1.07 -5.43
C ILE A 66 -3.20 1.37 -5.18
N VAL A 67 -2.90 2.13 -4.13
CA VAL A 67 -1.54 2.51 -3.74
C VAL A 67 -1.26 1.95 -2.35
N ALA A 68 -0.19 1.19 -2.19
CA ALA A 68 0.23 0.70 -0.89
C ALA A 68 1.26 1.64 -0.27
N SER A 69 1.14 1.87 1.04
CA SER A 69 2.15 2.53 1.85
C SER A 69 2.52 1.62 3.02
N TYR A 70 3.83 1.43 3.21
CA TYR A 70 4.36 0.82 4.42
C TYR A 70 4.85 1.95 5.33
N ALA A 71 4.58 1.83 6.63
CA ALA A 71 4.84 2.87 7.63
C ALA A 71 6.19 3.58 7.40
N GLY A 72 6.17 4.91 7.50
CA GLY A 72 7.37 5.72 7.35
C GLY A 72 8.49 5.23 8.27
N THR A 73 9.71 5.12 7.73
CA THR A 73 10.92 4.88 8.53
C THR A 73 11.28 6.16 9.31
N TYR A 74 12.12 6.05 10.36
CA TYR A 74 12.58 7.23 11.12
C TYR A 74 13.13 8.33 10.21
N ASP A 75 13.79 7.97 9.12
CA ASP A 75 14.31 8.92 8.12
C ASP A 75 13.19 9.65 7.36
N THR A 76 12.06 8.99 7.06
CA THR A 76 10.89 9.67 6.47
C THR A 76 10.17 10.57 7.47
N TRP A 77 10.26 10.29 8.77
CA TRP A 77 9.72 11.17 9.82
C TRP A 77 10.62 12.39 10.05
N ALA A 78 11.94 12.21 10.00
CA ALA A 78 12.91 13.31 10.10
C ALA A 78 12.88 14.23 8.87
N ALA A 79 12.70 13.67 7.67
CA ALA A 79 12.47 14.44 6.44
C ALA A 79 11.07 15.09 6.40
N GLY A 80 10.10 14.51 7.12
CA GLY A 80 8.76 15.04 7.32
C GLY A 80 8.67 16.10 8.43
N ASP A 81 9.75 16.81 8.74
CA ASP A 81 9.66 17.96 9.63
C ASP A 81 8.71 18.99 8.99
N ARG A 82 7.62 19.25 9.73
CA ARG A 82 6.29 19.69 9.25
C ARG A 82 6.26 20.98 8.43
N THR A 83 7.36 21.72 8.43
CA THR A 83 7.49 23.02 7.76
C THR A 83 7.83 22.86 6.27
N ALA A 84 8.53 21.80 5.86
CA ALA A 84 9.08 21.68 4.51
C ALA A 84 8.03 21.44 3.41
N LEU A 85 6.86 20.89 3.77
CA LEU A 85 5.78 20.60 2.81
C LEU A 85 4.66 21.66 2.82
N GLY A 86 4.73 22.67 3.69
CA GLY A 86 3.68 23.69 3.81
C GLY A 86 2.37 23.22 4.47
N TRP A 87 2.35 22.03 5.07
CA TRP A 87 1.18 21.48 5.75
C TRP A 87 1.06 22.02 7.18
N HIS A 88 0.03 22.82 7.44
CA HIS A 88 -0.25 23.31 8.79
C HIS A 88 -1.06 22.27 9.59
N VAL A 89 -0.36 21.36 10.25
CA VAL A 89 -0.98 20.41 11.19
C VAL A 89 -0.97 21.00 12.59
N ARG A 90 -2.15 21.25 13.17
CA ARG A 90 -2.27 21.63 14.58
C ARG A 90 -2.31 20.37 15.45
N PRO A 91 -1.29 20.12 16.30
CA PRO A 91 -1.33 18.97 17.19
C PRO A 91 -2.35 19.23 18.31
N GLU A 92 -3.42 18.47 18.33
CA GLU A 92 -4.33 18.43 19.47
C GLU A 92 -3.74 17.54 20.58
N PRO A 93 -3.52 18.06 21.80
CA PRO A 93 -2.99 17.27 22.90
C PRO A 93 -4.01 16.20 23.31
N HIS A 94 -3.67 14.92 23.12
CA HIS A 94 -4.48 13.81 23.61
C HIS A 94 -4.22 13.59 25.12
N ARG A 95 -5.25 13.11 25.83
CA ARG A 95 -5.17 12.78 27.26
C ARG A 95 -4.04 11.75 27.47
N ARG A 96 -3.03 12.10 28.27
CA ARG A 96 -1.92 11.20 28.59
C ARG A 96 -2.45 10.05 29.45
N LEU A 97 -2.50 8.84 28.89
CA LEU A 97 -2.63 7.62 29.69
C LEU A 97 -1.34 7.45 30.49
N GLY A 98 -1.46 7.19 31.80
CA GLY A 98 -0.32 6.97 32.69
C GLY A 98 0.59 5.84 32.19
N ALA A 99 1.87 5.89 32.54
CA ALA A 99 2.96 5.06 31.99
C ALA A 99 2.78 3.53 32.12
N ALA A 100 1.72 3.03 32.77
CA ALA A 100 1.51 1.62 33.06
C ALA A 100 0.93 0.78 31.90
N ALA A 101 0.41 1.39 30.82
CA ALA A 101 -0.32 0.65 29.78
C ALA A 101 0.53 0.06 28.64
N ARG A 102 1.87 0.19 28.68
CA ARG A 102 2.75 -0.29 27.60
C ARG A 102 3.30 -1.69 27.87
N ARG A 103 2.46 -2.72 27.82
CA ARG A 103 2.92 -4.11 27.70
C ARG A 103 2.02 -4.92 26.77
N SER A 104 2.28 -4.81 25.47
CA SER A 104 2.19 -5.88 24.44
C SER A 104 2.19 -5.25 23.04
N GLY A 105 3.29 -4.58 22.67
CA GLY A 105 3.49 -4.06 21.31
C GLY A 105 4.16 -5.13 20.44
N GLY A 106 3.54 -5.44 19.30
CA GLY A 106 3.83 -6.58 18.44
C GLY A 106 5.29 -6.75 18.02
N ARG A 107 5.65 -8.02 17.82
CA ARG A 107 6.91 -8.44 17.21
C ARG A 107 6.82 -8.14 15.71
N ASP A 108 7.75 -7.36 15.17
CA ASP A 108 7.92 -7.17 13.72
C ASP A 108 8.18 -8.55 13.08
N PRO A 109 7.31 -9.05 12.18
CA PRO A 109 7.42 -10.41 11.66
C PRO A 109 8.43 -10.55 10.50
N ARG A 110 9.16 -9.50 10.09
CA ARG A 110 10.09 -9.63 8.95
C ARG A 110 11.47 -10.18 9.35
N PRO A 111 11.99 -11.22 8.66
CA PRO A 111 13.41 -11.53 8.70
C PRO A 111 14.20 -10.38 8.06
N ARG A 112 15.32 -9.99 8.70
CA ARG A 112 16.18 -8.90 8.20
C ARG A 112 16.73 -9.28 6.82
N ALA A 113 16.26 -8.64 5.77
CA ALA A 113 16.88 -8.75 4.45
C ALA A 113 18.29 -8.14 4.51
N ARG A 114 19.30 -8.98 4.27
CA ARG A 114 20.71 -8.59 4.19
C ARG A 114 20.88 -7.81 2.88
N GLN A 115 21.06 -6.50 2.94
CA GLN A 115 21.52 -5.73 1.78
C GLN A 115 23.00 -6.06 1.57
N GLU A 116 23.29 -6.92 0.60
CA GLU A 116 24.67 -7.14 0.15
C GLU A 116 25.01 -6.06 -0.88
N HIS A 117 25.84 -5.10 -0.45
CA HIS A 117 26.59 -4.24 -1.35
C HIS A 117 27.70 -5.07 -2.02
N GLY A 118 27.50 -5.43 -3.29
CA GLY A 118 28.53 -6.03 -4.13
C GLY A 118 29.01 -5.05 -5.19
N GLN A 119 30.18 -4.44 -4.96
CA GLN A 119 31.01 -3.83 -6.01
C GLN A 119 31.69 -4.97 -6.83
N GLY A 120 31.91 -4.77 -8.14
CA GLY A 120 32.33 -5.79 -9.15
C GLY A 120 33.70 -6.46 -8.95
N PRO A 121 34.25 -7.24 -9.93
CA PRO A 121 34.50 -6.77 -11.30
C PRO A 121 34.31 -7.80 -12.46
N HIS A 122 34.44 -7.30 -13.69
CA HIS A 122 34.56 -8.05 -14.96
C HIS A 122 35.79 -8.99 -15.03
N SER A 123 35.65 -10.18 -15.65
CA SER A 123 36.48 -10.70 -16.77
C SER A 123 36.39 -12.24 -16.96
N GLY A 124 36.19 -12.66 -18.22
CA GLY A 124 36.46 -14.01 -18.77
C GLY A 124 35.35 -15.06 -18.62
N MET A 125 35.06 -15.96 -19.56
CA MET A 125 35.53 -16.23 -20.92
C MET A 125 34.63 -17.35 -21.51
N LYS A 126 34.25 -17.20 -22.79
CA LYS A 126 33.94 -18.22 -23.83
C LYS A 126 32.69 -19.13 -23.77
N GLU A 127 31.84 -18.91 -24.79
CA GLU A 127 31.28 -19.88 -25.74
C GLU A 127 30.57 -21.14 -25.23
N ARG A 128 29.30 -21.32 -25.64
CA ARG A 128 28.88 -22.46 -26.46
C ARG A 128 27.51 -22.21 -27.14
N HIS A 129 27.57 -22.14 -28.47
CA HIS A 129 26.68 -22.74 -29.48
C HIS A 129 25.16 -22.48 -29.44
N GLN A 130 24.72 -21.63 -30.38
CA GLN A 130 23.77 -21.89 -31.47
C GLN A 130 22.62 -22.90 -31.24
N GLY A 131 21.38 -22.43 -31.49
CA GLY A 131 20.20 -23.26 -31.74
C GLY A 131 18.87 -22.53 -31.60
N LEU A 132 18.59 -21.55 -32.48
CA LEU A 132 17.24 -21.03 -32.74
C LEU A 132 16.80 -21.46 -34.15
N VAL A 133 15.49 -21.39 -34.39
CA VAL A 133 14.68 -21.85 -35.55
C VAL A 133 14.04 -23.21 -35.24
N GLY A 134 12.72 -23.37 -35.09
CA GLY A 134 11.59 -22.56 -35.49
C GLY A 134 10.71 -23.38 -36.42
N GLU A 135 9.66 -24.03 -35.91
CA GLU A 135 8.63 -24.64 -36.75
C GLU A 135 7.25 -24.21 -36.25
N ARG A 136 6.61 -23.36 -37.06
CA ARG A 136 5.16 -23.17 -37.11
C ARG A 136 4.64 -24.12 -38.18
N HIS A 137 3.62 -24.91 -37.88
CA HIS A 137 2.80 -25.54 -38.90
C HIS A 137 1.33 -25.34 -38.55
N ASP A 138 0.67 -24.51 -39.39
CA ASP A 138 -0.77 -24.46 -39.55
C ASP A 138 -1.24 -25.72 -40.28
N GLY A 139 -2.43 -26.20 -39.90
CA GLY A 139 -3.18 -27.28 -40.54
C GLY A 139 -4.60 -27.30 -40.01
#